data_AF-A0A3A8WK32-F1
#
_entry.id   AF-A0A3A8WK32-F1
#
_cell.length_a   1.000
_cell.length_b   1.000
_cell.length_c   1.000
_cell.angle_alpha   90.00
_cell.angle_beta   90.00
_cell.angle_gamma   90.00
#
_symmetry.space_group_name_H-M   'P 1'
#
loop_
_entity.id
_entity.type
_entity.pdbx_description
1 polymer ?
#
loop_
_entity_poly.entity_id
_entity_poly.type
_entity_poly.pdbx_seq_one_letter_code
_entity_poly.pdbx_strand_id
1 'polypeptide(L)'
;MNSLRLIERGKNLFFWKDIFRVNICAIEAGGSMGNNVHLEYYQKNFYKLKELLDLLKQGKHGMLLWGAGLKGQGFLEICDPEKEYIQFVVDRDSGKQGKTLPGGHTVKGIEWVDPDMVILVANERYYASVCWSLLDNGFDVKKMKLICLDHFIDGKFALGDVQSGKIWERKRYYD
;
A
#
# COMPACT_ATOMS: atom_id res chain seq x y z
N MET A 1 17.20 36.04 -8.63
CA MET A 1 16.75 34.85 -9.38
C MET A 1 15.98 33.93 -8.44
N ASN A 2 14.67 34.15 -8.27
CA ASN A 2 13.79 33.28 -7.45
C ASN A 2 12.34 33.50 -7.89
N SER A 3 11.94 32.90 -9.02
CA SER A 3 10.57 33.03 -9.52
C SER A 3 10.00 31.77 -10.18
N LEU A 4 10.73 30.64 -10.20
CA LEU A 4 10.31 29.46 -10.96
C LEU A 4 9.80 28.29 -10.10
N ARG A 5 9.85 28.36 -8.76
CA ARG A 5 9.39 27.25 -7.88
C ARG A 5 7.91 27.33 -7.43
N LEU A 6 7.18 28.38 -7.81
CA LEU A 6 5.79 28.58 -7.37
C LEU A 6 4.74 28.09 -8.37
N ILE A 7 5.11 27.80 -9.63
CA ILE A 7 4.15 27.49 -10.69
C ILE A 7 3.82 25.99 -10.77
N GLU A 8 4.69 25.09 -10.28
CA GLU A 8 4.44 23.64 -10.31
C GLU A 8 3.43 23.16 -9.26
N ARG A 9 3.23 23.91 -8.16
CA ARG A 9 2.23 23.56 -7.13
C ARG A 9 0.78 23.82 -7.58
N GLY A 10 0.57 24.74 -8.51
CA GLY A 10 -0.78 25.12 -8.99
C GLY A 10 -1.39 24.16 -10.00
N LYS A 11 -0.56 23.49 -10.82
CA LYS A 11 -1.04 22.58 -11.87
C LYS A 11 -1.50 21.22 -11.32
N ASN A 12 -0.92 20.77 -10.20
CA ASN A 12 -1.42 19.60 -9.49
C ASN A 12 -2.82 19.88 -8.94
N LEU A 13 -3.05 20.97 -8.20
CA LEU A 13 -4.35 21.18 -7.54
C LEU A 13 -5.58 21.16 -8.49
N PHE A 14 -5.39 21.52 -9.78
CA PHE A 14 -6.43 21.47 -10.80
C PHE A 14 -6.69 20.04 -11.33
N PHE A 15 -5.64 19.27 -11.61
CA PHE A 15 -5.75 17.87 -12.06
C PHE A 15 -6.41 16.98 -11.01
N TRP A 16 -6.13 17.22 -9.72
CA TRP A 16 -6.68 16.42 -8.63
C TRP A 16 -8.17 16.69 -8.39
N LYS A 17 -8.66 17.92 -8.60
CA LYS A 17 -10.12 18.18 -8.57
C LYS A 17 -10.86 17.37 -9.63
N ASP A 18 -10.24 17.17 -10.79
CA ASP A 18 -10.83 16.36 -11.86
C ASP A 18 -10.73 14.85 -11.55
N ILE A 19 -9.64 14.34 -10.97
CA ILE A 19 -9.57 12.94 -10.46
C ILE A 19 -10.64 12.69 -9.38
N PHE A 20 -10.80 13.59 -8.42
CA PHE A 20 -11.84 13.49 -7.38
C PHE A 20 -13.25 13.49 -7.99
N ARG A 21 -13.46 14.25 -9.07
CA ARG A 21 -14.76 14.35 -9.76
C ARG A 21 -15.04 13.14 -10.65
N VAL A 22 -14.02 12.59 -11.32
CA VAL A 22 -14.11 11.38 -12.14
C VAL A 22 -14.34 10.14 -11.27
N ASN A 23 -13.69 10.06 -10.09
CA ASN A 23 -13.92 8.95 -9.16
C ASN A 23 -15.29 9.00 -8.48
N ILE A 24 -15.87 10.18 -8.22
CA ILE A 24 -17.26 10.28 -7.74
C ILE A 24 -18.23 9.68 -8.75
N CYS A 25 -18.06 9.95 -10.06
CA CYS A 25 -18.94 9.36 -11.08
C CYS A 25 -18.73 7.83 -11.25
N ALA A 26 -17.53 7.31 -11.03
CA ALA A 26 -17.29 5.85 -11.09
C ALA A 26 -17.92 5.10 -9.90
N ILE A 27 -17.95 5.71 -8.71
CA ILE A 27 -18.60 5.15 -7.51
C ILE A 27 -20.11 4.99 -7.71
N GLU A 28 -20.74 5.88 -8.48
CA GLU A 28 -22.18 5.85 -8.77
C GLU A 28 -22.57 4.79 -9.82
N ALA A 29 -21.62 4.20 -10.54
CA ALA A 29 -21.88 3.36 -11.72
C ALA A 29 -21.83 1.83 -11.49
N GLY A 30 -21.80 1.33 -10.25
CA GLY A 30 -22.05 -0.11 -9.97
C GLY A 30 -21.02 -0.85 -9.11
N GLY A 31 -20.33 -0.17 -8.19
CA GLY A 31 -19.51 -0.83 -7.17
C GLY A 31 -20.36 -1.58 -6.15
N SER A 32 -20.08 -2.87 -5.92
CA SER A 32 -20.69 -3.61 -4.81
C SER A 32 -20.45 -2.88 -3.47
N MET A 33 -21.46 -2.84 -2.60
CA MET A 33 -21.49 -2.06 -1.34
C MET A 33 -20.23 -2.20 -0.47
N GLY A 34 -19.52 -3.33 -0.54
CA GLY A 34 -18.29 -3.62 0.21
C GLY A 34 -17.03 -2.91 -0.31
N ASN A 35 -16.95 -2.57 -1.61
CA ASN A 35 -15.82 -1.79 -2.13
C ASN A 35 -15.87 -0.35 -1.63
N ASN A 36 -17.06 0.24 -1.53
CA ASN A 36 -17.23 1.65 -1.21
C ASN A 36 -16.64 2.02 0.17
N VAL A 37 -16.81 1.15 1.18
CA VAL A 37 -16.24 1.38 2.54
C VAL A 37 -14.72 1.45 2.53
N HIS A 38 -14.05 0.61 1.73
CA HIS A 38 -12.59 0.62 1.64
C HIS A 38 -12.08 1.80 0.82
N LEU A 39 -12.78 2.19 -0.25
CA LEU A 39 -12.45 3.39 -1.01
C LEU A 39 -12.52 4.64 -0.13
N GLU A 40 -13.63 4.84 0.59
CA GLU A 40 -13.75 5.97 1.52
C GLU A 40 -12.67 5.95 2.61
N TYR A 41 -12.33 4.77 3.14
CA TYR A 41 -11.29 4.60 4.14
C TYR A 41 -9.93 5.11 3.65
N TYR A 42 -9.53 4.74 2.43
CA TYR A 42 -8.26 5.21 1.88
C TYR A 42 -8.32 6.65 1.38
N GLN A 43 -9.47 7.11 0.86
CA GLN A 43 -9.65 8.50 0.45
C GLN A 43 -9.45 9.46 1.63
N LYS A 44 -10.04 9.15 2.79
CA LYS A 44 -9.89 9.95 4.03
C LYS A 44 -8.43 10.01 4.51
N ASN A 45 -7.63 8.99 4.20
CA ASN A 45 -6.24 8.87 4.64
C ASN A 45 -5.22 9.08 3.52
N PHE A 46 -5.65 9.56 2.35
CA PHE A 46 -4.86 9.55 1.13
C PHE A 46 -3.53 10.28 1.29
N TYR A 47 -3.54 11.54 1.74
CA TYR A 47 -2.32 12.34 1.88
C TYR A 47 -1.32 11.71 2.85
N LYS A 48 -1.81 11.18 3.97
CA LYS A 48 -0.98 10.50 4.96
C LYS A 48 -0.30 9.25 4.37
N LEU A 49 -1.05 8.44 3.61
CA LEU A 49 -0.52 7.27 2.92
C LEU A 49 0.42 7.63 1.78
N LYS A 50 0.14 8.71 1.05
CA LYS A 50 0.98 9.19 -0.04
C LYS A 50 2.36 9.60 0.47
N GLU A 51 2.43 10.31 1.59
CA GLU A 51 3.71 10.67 2.24
C GLU A 51 4.51 9.43 2.65
N LEU A 52 3.83 8.40 3.18
CA LEU A 52 4.47 7.12 3.48
C LEU A 52 5.04 6.45 2.22
N LEU A 53 4.24 6.35 1.15
CA LEU A 53 4.65 5.73 -0.11
C LEU A 53 5.82 6.48 -0.77
N ASP A 54 5.78 7.82 -0.76
CA ASP A 54 6.86 8.65 -1.30
C ASP A 54 8.15 8.48 -0.51
N LEU A 55 8.06 8.38 0.82
CA LEU A 55 9.21 8.08 1.66
C LEU A 55 9.78 6.69 1.35
N LEU A 56 8.94 5.67 1.26
CA LEU A 56 9.38 4.30 1.00
C LEU A 56 10.01 4.15 -0.39
N LYS A 57 9.45 4.84 -1.40
CA LYS A 57 9.97 4.88 -2.78
C LYS A 57 11.33 5.55 -2.91
N GLN A 58 11.69 6.45 -1.99
CA GLN A 58 13.06 6.99 -1.92
C GLN A 58 14.08 5.91 -1.49
N GLY A 59 13.62 4.88 -0.79
CA GLY A 59 14.40 3.67 -0.57
C GLY A 59 14.63 2.93 -1.88
N LYS A 60 15.80 2.30 -2.05
CA LYS A 60 16.12 1.48 -3.24
C LYS A 60 15.40 0.13 -3.26
N HIS A 61 14.39 -0.03 -2.41
CA HIS A 61 13.70 -1.30 -2.20
C HIS A 61 12.40 -1.31 -2.99
N GLY A 62 12.13 -2.45 -3.65
CA GLY A 62 10.83 -2.71 -4.24
C GLY A 62 9.72 -2.74 -3.18
N MET A 63 8.49 -2.46 -3.58
CA MET A 63 7.32 -2.55 -2.70
C MET A 63 6.29 -3.52 -3.27
N LEU A 64 5.72 -4.32 -2.38
CA LEU A 64 4.60 -5.21 -2.70
C LEU A 64 3.45 -5.01 -1.71
N LEU A 65 2.24 -5.30 -2.15
CA LEU A 65 1.04 -5.29 -1.31
C LEU A 65 0.64 -6.73 -0.99
N TRP A 66 0.41 -7.04 0.28
CA TRP A 66 -0.12 -8.33 0.70
C TRP A 66 -1.65 -8.28 0.86
N GLY A 67 -2.33 -9.04 0.01
CA GLY A 67 -3.77 -9.26 -0.01
C GLY A 67 -4.45 -8.68 -1.26
N ALA A 68 -5.00 -9.55 -2.11
CA ALA A 68 -5.75 -9.17 -3.32
C ALA A 68 -7.28 -9.09 -3.09
N GLY A 69 -7.71 -8.96 -1.83
CA GLY A 69 -9.12 -8.76 -1.46
C GLY A 69 -9.61 -7.32 -1.66
N LEU A 70 -10.87 -7.04 -1.32
CA LEU A 70 -11.51 -5.73 -1.52
C LEU A 70 -10.71 -4.58 -0.88
N LYS A 71 -10.18 -4.78 0.33
CA LYS A 71 -9.36 -3.77 1.02
C LYS A 71 -8.00 -3.53 0.34
N GLY A 72 -7.40 -4.54 -0.29
CA GLY A 72 -6.18 -4.36 -1.06
C GLY A 72 -6.47 -3.64 -2.38
N GLN A 73 -7.55 -4.04 -3.06
CA GLN A 73 -7.99 -3.38 -4.29
C GLN A 73 -8.33 -1.91 -4.08
N GLY A 74 -9.06 -1.58 -3.01
CA GLY A 74 -9.35 -0.19 -2.67
C GLY A 74 -8.10 0.64 -2.34
N PHE A 75 -7.06 0.02 -1.77
CA PHE A 75 -5.78 0.70 -1.57
C PHE A 75 -5.13 1.04 -2.91
N LEU A 76 -5.06 0.07 -3.82
CA LEU A 76 -4.43 0.26 -5.14
C LEU A 76 -5.16 1.31 -5.96
N GLU A 77 -6.50 1.28 -5.96
CA GLU A 77 -7.32 2.22 -6.70
C GLU A 77 -7.14 3.67 -6.23
N ILE A 78 -7.02 3.88 -4.92
CA ILE A 78 -6.90 5.22 -4.34
C ILE A 78 -5.45 5.70 -4.25
N CYS A 79 -4.52 4.82 -3.87
CA CYS A 79 -3.16 5.20 -3.50
C CYS A 79 -2.11 4.89 -4.58
N ASP A 80 -2.39 3.98 -5.52
CA ASP A 80 -1.46 3.58 -6.58
C ASP A 80 -2.13 3.31 -7.94
N PRO A 81 -3.02 4.18 -8.44
CA PRO A 81 -3.77 3.91 -9.68
C PRO A 81 -2.87 3.78 -10.92
N GLU A 82 -1.73 4.48 -10.92
CA GLU A 82 -0.76 4.48 -12.03
C GLU A 82 0.35 3.42 -11.90
N LYS A 83 0.28 2.55 -10.87
CA LYS A 83 1.29 1.51 -10.58
C LYS A 83 2.71 2.08 -10.41
N GLU A 84 2.81 3.19 -9.70
CA GLU A 84 4.04 3.90 -9.42
C GLU A 84 4.79 3.39 -8.19
N TYR A 85 4.08 2.72 -7.27
CA TYR A 85 4.61 2.26 -5.99
C TYR A 85 4.66 0.74 -5.90
N ILE A 86 3.55 0.06 -6.16
CA ILE A 86 3.42 -1.38 -5.91
C ILE A 86 3.80 -2.18 -7.16
N GLN A 87 4.81 -3.04 -7.03
CA GLN A 87 5.27 -3.86 -8.15
C GLN A 87 4.30 -5.01 -8.46
N PHE A 88 3.78 -5.65 -7.42
CA PHE A 88 2.79 -6.71 -7.52
C PHE A 88 2.06 -6.91 -6.19
N VAL A 89 0.97 -7.67 -6.25
CA VAL A 89 0.18 -8.06 -5.08
C VAL A 89 0.46 -9.52 -4.74
N VAL A 90 0.69 -9.85 -3.48
CA VAL A 90 0.79 -11.23 -3.01
C VAL A 90 -0.54 -11.68 -2.42
N ASP A 91 -1.04 -12.85 -2.81
CA ASP A 91 -2.19 -13.49 -2.17
C ASP A 91 -1.94 -15.00 -2.04
N ARG A 92 -2.39 -15.58 -0.93
CA ARG A 92 -2.27 -17.02 -0.66
C ARG A 92 -3.21 -17.86 -1.52
N ASP A 93 -4.27 -17.26 -2.03
CA ASP A 93 -5.23 -17.92 -2.91
C ASP A 93 -4.60 -18.18 -4.28
N SER A 94 -4.21 -19.43 -4.54
CA SER A 94 -3.64 -19.85 -5.81
C SER A 94 -4.59 -19.63 -6.99
N GLY A 95 -5.91 -19.59 -6.75
CA GLY A 95 -6.91 -19.24 -7.76
C GLY A 95 -6.87 -17.78 -8.20
N LYS A 96 -6.18 -16.90 -7.46
CA LYS A 96 -5.94 -15.49 -7.83
C LYS A 96 -4.58 -15.27 -8.48
N GLN A 97 -3.60 -16.10 -8.16
CA GLN A 97 -2.23 -15.93 -8.66
C GLN A 97 -2.18 -16.01 -10.19
N GLY A 98 -1.36 -15.15 -10.80
CA GLY A 98 -1.29 -14.97 -12.25
C GLY A 98 -2.38 -14.07 -12.84
N LYS A 99 -3.44 -13.72 -12.09
CA LYS A 99 -4.48 -12.79 -12.56
C LYS A 99 -4.05 -11.34 -12.38
N THR A 100 -4.61 -10.48 -13.23
CA THR A 100 -4.48 -9.02 -13.14
C THR A 100 -5.72 -8.44 -12.49
N LEU A 101 -5.54 -7.60 -11.48
CA LEU A 101 -6.62 -6.88 -10.81
C LEU A 101 -7.15 -5.75 -11.72
N PRO A 102 -8.36 -5.22 -11.47
CA PRO A 102 -8.92 -4.12 -12.26
C PRO A 102 -8.01 -2.89 -12.41
N GLY A 103 -7.13 -2.62 -11.43
CA GLY A 103 -6.11 -1.56 -11.47
C GLY A 103 -4.83 -1.90 -12.25
N GLY A 104 -4.74 -3.08 -12.86
CA GLY A 104 -3.60 -3.50 -13.67
C GLY A 104 -2.44 -4.14 -12.90
N HIS A 105 -2.45 -4.16 -11.56
CA HIS A 105 -1.48 -4.91 -10.76
C HIS A 105 -1.70 -6.43 -10.90
N THR A 106 -0.61 -7.18 -11.05
CA THR A 106 -0.67 -8.64 -11.11
C THR A 106 -0.60 -9.24 -9.72
N VAL A 107 -1.40 -10.29 -9.48
CA VAL A 107 -1.32 -11.12 -8.27
C VAL A 107 -0.28 -12.21 -8.46
N LYS A 108 0.64 -12.34 -7.52
CA LYS A 108 1.75 -13.30 -7.51
C LYS A 108 1.68 -14.17 -6.26
N GLY A 109 2.33 -15.32 -6.31
CA GLY A 109 2.58 -16.14 -5.13
C GLY A 109 3.75 -15.61 -4.31
N ILE A 110 3.94 -16.23 -3.14
CA ILE A 110 4.99 -15.84 -2.17
C ILE A 110 6.40 -16.06 -2.71
N GLU A 111 6.57 -16.94 -3.70
CA GLU A 111 7.84 -17.22 -4.37
C GLU A 111 8.43 -16.01 -5.11
N TRP A 112 7.63 -14.95 -5.35
CA TRP A 112 8.09 -13.70 -5.95
C TRP A 112 8.58 -12.67 -4.92
N VAL A 113 8.42 -12.95 -3.62
CA VAL A 113 8.85 -12.04 -2.55
C VAL A 113 10.37 -12.04 -2.45
N ASP A 114 10.96 -10.86 -2.60
CA ASP A 114 12.38 -10.63 -2.32
C ASP A 114 12.56 -10.14 -0.87
N PRO A 115 13.53 -10.67 -0.09
CA PRO A 115 13.77 -10.28 1.30
C PRO A 115 14.01 -8.78 1.53
N ASP A 116 14.54 -8.08 0.53
CA ASP A 116 14.85 -6.64 0.62
C ASP A 116 13.64 -5.76 0.29
N MET A 117 12.52 -6.33 -0.18
CA MET A 117 11.30 -5.55 -0.48
C MET A 117 10.59 -5.08 0.80
N VAL A 118 9.87 -3.97 0.66
CA VAL A 118 8.90 -3.52 1.65
C VAL A 118 7.55 -4.20 1.38
N ILE A 119 7.06 -4.93 2.37
CA ILE A 119 5.78 -5.61 2.34
C ILE A 119 4.73 -4.74 3.04
N LEU A 120 3.80 -4.19 2.26
CA LEU A 120 2.64 -3.48 2.79
C LEU A 120 1.52 -4.48 3.10
N VAL A 121 1.08 -4.55 4.35
CA VAL A 121 -0.03 -5.40 4.78
C VAL A 121 -1.28 -4.54 4.90
N ALA A 122 -2.26 -4.77 4.01
CA ALA A 122 -3.45 -3.93 3.91
C ALA A 122 -4.43 -4.06 5.09
N ASN A 123 -4.36 -5.16 5.84
CA ASN A 123 -5.29 -5.44 6.92
C ASN A 123 -4.56 -6.01 8.14
N GLU A 124 -4.65 -5.30 9.27
CA GLU A 124 -4.05 -5.71 10.55
C GLU A 124 -4.43 -7.14 10.96
N ARG A 125 -5.68 -7.56 10.71
CA ARG A 125 -6.17 -8.90 11.10
C ARG A 125 -5.36 -10.04 10.47
N TYR A 126 -4.75 -9.79 9.32
CA TYR A 126 -3.93 -10.78 8.63
C TYR A 126 -2.44 -10.64 8.93
N TYR A 127 -1.99 -9.61 9.64
CA TYR A 127 -0.56 -9.34 9.86
C TYR A 127 0.19 -10.54 10.46
N ALA A 128 -0.37 -11.17 11.50
CA ALA A 128 0.20 -12.38 12.09
C ALA A 128 0.26 -13.54 11.07
N SER A 129 -0.81 -13.77 10.30
CA SER A 129 -0.85 -14.83 9.28
C SER A 129 0.11 -14.59 8.11
N VAL A 130 0.37 -13.32 7.76
CA VAL A 130 1.40 -12.94 6.78
C VAL A 130 2.78 -13.28 7.30
N CYS A 131 3.07 -12.96 8.57
CA CYS A 131 4.34 -13.32 9.19
C CYS A 131 4.53 -14.84 9.24
N TRP A 132 3.50 -15.61 9.60
CA TRP A 132 3.55 -17.08 9.55
C TRP A 132 3.79 -17.61 8.14
N SER A 133 3.09 -17.07 7.14
CA SER A 133 3.28 -17.48 5.74
C SER A 133 4.72 -17.24 5.28
N LEU A 134 5.34 -16.13 5.66
CA LEU A 134 6.74 -15.84 5.38
C LEU A 134 7.69 -16.81 6.09
N LEU A 135 7.48 -17.06 7.40
CA LEU A 135 8.28 -18.02 8.15
C LEU A 135 8.22 -19.43 7.55
N ASP A 136 7.02 -19.90 7.22
CA ASP A 136 6.79 -21.24 6.65
C ASP A 136 7.46 -21.40 5.27
N ASN A 137 7.72 -20.28 4.57
CA ASN A 137 8.42 -20.26 3.29
C ASN A 137 9.92 -19.91 3.43
N GLY A 138 10.46 -20.01 4.65
CA GLY A 138 11.90 -19.90 4.91
C GLY A 138 12.44 -18.48 5.01
N PHE A 139 11.58 -17.47 5.07
CA PHE A 139 12.02 -16.09 5.24
C PHE A 139 12.37 -15.78 6.70
N ASP A 140 13.45 -15.01 6.90
CA ASP A 140 13.77 -14.42 8.20
C ASP A 140 12.94 -13.14 8.43
N VAL A 141 11.72 -13.30 8.94
CA VAL A 141 10.77 -12.20 9.15
C VAL A 141 11.33 -11.08 10.05
N LYS A 142 12.36 -11.34 10.86
CA LYS A 142 13.03 -10.32 11.67
C LYS A 142 13.85 -9.33 10.84
N LYS A 143 14.33 -9.75 9.68
CA LYS A 143 15.10 -8.92 8.73
C LYS A 143 14.23 -8.26 7.68
N MET A 144 13.00 -8.76 7.48
CA MET A 144 12.09 -8.23 6.48
C MET A 144 11.41 -6.93 6.92
N LYS A 145 11.16 -6.07 5.93
CA LYS A 145 10.50 -4.77 6.10
C LYS A 145 9.00 -4.92 5.89
N LEU A 146 8.23 -5.14 6.95
CA LEU A 146 6.77 -5.19 6.88
C LEU A 146 6.18 -3.93 7.49
N ILE A 147 5.17 -3.36 6.82
CA ILE A 147 4.40 -2.22 7.28
C ILE A 147 2.93 -2.62 7.26
N CYS A 148 2.26 -2.56 8.41
CA CYS A 148 0.81 -2.65 8.45
C CYS A 148 0.21 -1.27 8.18
N LEU A 149 -0.60 -1.16 7.13
CA LEU A 149 -1.21 0.11 6.73
C LEU A 149 -2.20 0.63 7.79
N ASP A 150 -2.95 -0.27 8.43
CA ASP A 150 -3.87 0.10 9.51
C ASP A 150 -3.13 0.67 10.71
N HIS A 151 -2.02 0.05 11.12
CA HIS A 151 -1.21 0.57 12.23
C HIS A 151 -0.69 1.98 11.95
N PHE A 152 -0.28 2.25 10.70
CA PHE A 152 0.14 3.59 10.31
C PHE A 152 -1.02 4.58 10.32
N ILE A 153 -2.16 4.22 9.72
CA ILE A 153 -3.36 5.05 9.66
C ILE A 153 -3.86 5.39 11.06
N ASP A 154 -3.95 4.40 11.95
CA ASP A 154 -4.38 4.52 13.34
C ASP A 154 -3.34 5.23 14.23
N GLY A 155 -2.16 5.53 13.71
CA GLY A 155 -1.12 6.28 14.43
C GLY A 155 -0.36 5.46 15.47
N LYS A 156 -0.33 4.12 15.35
CA LYS A 156 0.52 3.25 16.18
C LYS A 156 2.02 3.52 15.95
N PHE A 157 2.36 4.07 14.78
CA PHE A 157 3.66 4.67 14.47
C PHE A 157 3.47 5.81 13.48
N ALA A 158 4.47 6.70 13.39
CA ALA A 158 4.43 7.87 12.52
C ALA A 158 5.49 7.80 11.41
N LEU A 159 5.40 8.74 10.45
CA LEU A 159 6.37 8.85 9.35
C LEU A 159 7.82 9.00 9.86
N GLY A 160 8.02 9.72 10.96
CA GLY A 160 9.34 9.88 11.60
C GLY A 160 9.93 8.57 12.13
N ASP A 161 9.11 7.60 12.56
CA ASP A 161 9.59 6.28 12.97
C ASP A 161 10.09 5.48 11.75
N VAL A 162 9.47 5.67 10.58
CA VAL A 162 9.91 5.08 9.30
C VAL A 162 11.24 5.69 8.86
N GLN A 163 11.34 7.03 8.89
CA GLN A 163 12.54 7.79 8.51
C GLN A 163 13.76 7.46 9.37
N SER A 164 13.55 7.34 10.68
CA SER A 164 14.62 6.98 11.63
C SER A 164 15.01 5.51 11.59
N GLY A 165 14.24 4.67 10.89
CA GLY A 165 14.45 3.23 10.82
C GLY A 165 14.01 2.46 12.07
N LYS A 166 13.47 3.15 13.08
CA LYS A 166 13.02 2.58 14.35
C LYS A 166 11.95 1.49 14.18
N ILE A 167 11.09 1.60 13.16
CA ILE A 167 10.08 0.55 12.90
C ILE A 167 10.67 -0.79 12.45
N TRP A 168 11.91 -0.78 11.95
CA TRP A 168 12.61 -1.99 11.51
C TRP A 168 13.28 -2.71 12.69
N GLU A 169 13.54 -2.00 13.77
CA GLU A 169 14.09 -2.53 15.02
C GLU A 169 12.99 -3.24 15.81
N ARG A 170 12.62 -4.45 15.38
CA ARG A 170 11.57 -5.23 16.05
C ARG A 170 12.01 -5.65 17.45
N LYS A 171 11.40 -5.05 18.47
CA LYS A 171 11.33 -5.61 19.83
C LYS A 171 10.23 -6.68 19.83
N ARG A 172 10.55 -7.88 20.32
CA ARG A 172 9.69 -9.08 20.45
C ARG A 172 8.19 -8.76 20.53
N TYR A 173 7.45 -8.97 19.43
CA TYR A 173 5.98 -8.99 19.43
C TYR A 173 5.41 -10.41 19.32
N TYR A 174 6.27 -11.44 19.33
CA TYR A 174 5.93 -12.84 19.09
C TYR A 174 6.67 -13.81 20.03
N ASP A 175 7.12 -13.32 21.19
CA ASP A 175 7.59 -14.17 22.28
C ASP A 175 6.41 -14.46 23.22
#